data_AF-A0A2D7RHV5-F1
#
_entry.id   AF-A0A2D7RHV5-F1
#
_cell.length_a   1.000
_cell.length_b   1.000
_cell.length_c   1.000
_cell.angle_alpha   90.00
_cell.angle_beta   90.00
_cell.angle_gamma   90.00
#
_symmetry.space_group_name_H-M   'P 1'
#
loop_
_entity.id
_entity.type
_entity.pdbx_description
1 polymer ?
#
loop_
_entity_poly.entity_id
_entity_poly.type
_entity_poly.pdbx_seq_one_letter_code
_entity_poly.pdbx_strand_id
1 'polypeptide(L)'
;MISKKSPQADLNNKSSFYFAVGLFLVLFISWRAIEHKNWDDDGYGYIALDVENDDDEEIPITEQLKTPPPPPPPPAPEIIEIVEDEEEIEETIIESTETDQEEIVEEVEVVEEDLDLDVPFAIIEDVPLFPGCERVPKSQRRDCFQEKIQQHIVRNFRYPEIAQEMGIQGRVFVQFTIGKDGSISGIRTRGPDKNLEKEADRIISKLPRMTPGKQRGRPVRVPFSVPITFKLQ
;
A
#
# COMPACT_ATOMS: atom_id res chain seq x y z
N MET A 1 30.99 -84.15 0.57
CA MET A 1 30.99 -82.73 1.00
C MET A 1 29.60 -82.39 1.50
N ILE A 2 29.41 -82.34 2.81
CA ILE A 2 28.11 -82.07 3.43
C ILE A 2 27.96 -80.55 3.50
N SER A 3 26.94 -80.01 2.84
CA SER A 3 26.66 -78.57 2.80
C SER A 3 26.37 -78.05 4.21
N LYS A 4 27.23 -77.15 4.68
CA LYS A 4 27.20 -76.52 6.01
C LYS A 4 26.29 -75.28 6.06
N LYS A 5 25.24 -75.22 5.24
CA LYS A 5 24.28 -74.10 5.19
C LYS A 5 22.93 -74.56 5.74
N SER A 6 22.51 -73.95 6.85
CA SER A 6 21.21 -74.20 7.46
C SER A 6 20.10 -73.63 6.55
N PRO A 7 19.10 -74.43 6.13
CA PRO A 7 18.02 -73.97 5.25
C PRO A 7 17.14 -72.88 5.86
N GLN A 8 17.17 -72.71 7.19
CA GLN A 8 16.47 -71.64 7.91
C GLN A 8 17.15 -70.27 7.79
N ALA A 9 18.40 -70.22 7.29
CA ALA A 9 19.17 -68.98 7.13
C ALA A 9 19.27 -68.51 5.67
N ASP A 10 18.50 -69.11 4.74
CA ASP A 10 18.49 -68.70 3.34
C ASP A 10 17.57 -67.49 3.11
N LEU A 11 18.17 -66.31 3.10
CA LEU A 11 17.47 -65.02 2.91
C LEU A 11 16.88 -64.84 1.50
N ASN A 12 17.32 -65.63 0.52
CA ASN A 12 16.82 -65.52 -0.86
C ASN A 12 15.38 -66.02 -1.00
N ASN A 13 14.89 -66.88 -0.11
CA ASN A 13 13.53 -67.40 -0.19
C ASN A 13 12.46 -66.32 0.11
N LYS A 14 12.84 -65.22 0.76
CA LYS A 14 11.92 -64.11 1.12
C LYS A 14 12.30 -62.77 0.46
N SER A 15 13.31 -62.74 -0.41
CA SER A 15 13.82 -61.51 -1.02
C SER A 15 12.75 -60.77 -1.83
N SER A 16 11.94 -61.49 -2.61
CA SER A 16 10.82 -60.91 -3.38
C SER A 16 9.75 -60.28 -2.47
N PHE A 17 9.48 -60.89 -1.32
CA PHE A 17 8.55 -60.34 -0.34
C PHE A 17 9.09 -59.04 0.28
N TYR A 18 10.36 -59.00 0.69
CA TYR A 18 10.98 -57.78 1.22
C TYR A 18 11.05 -56.66 0.17
N PHE A 19 11.30 -57.01 -1.10
CA PHE A 19 11.27 -56.04 -2.20
C PHE A 19 9.87 -55.45 -2.39
N ALA A 20 8.82 -56.28 -2.39
CA ALA A 20 7.44 -55.83 -2.52
C ALA A 20 7.00 -54.94 -1.34
N VAL A 21 7.39 -55.30 -0.11
CA VAL A 21 7.13 -54.48 1.09
C VAL A 21 7.84 -53.13 1.01
N GLY A 22 9.10 -53.11 0.56
CA GLY A 22 9.86 -51.88 0.35
C GLY A 22 9.21 -50.97 -0.70
N LEU A 23 8.77 -51.54 -1.84
CA LEU A 23 8.07 -50.81 -2.88
C LEU A 23 6.76 -50.19 -2.38
N PHE A 24 5.98 -50.96 -1.60
CA PHE A 24 4.73 -50.45 -1.01
C PHE A 24 4.99 -49.31 -0.02
N LEU A 25 6.04 -49.42 0.80
CA LEU A 25 6.43 -48.36 1.73
C LEU A 25 6.81 -47.06 1.02
N VAL A 26 7.61 -47.15 -0.06
CA VAL A 26 8.00 -45.97 -0.85
C VAL A 26 6.78 -45.34 -1.52
N LEU A 27 5.92 -46.15 -2.15
CA LEU A 27 4.70 -45.64 -2.77
C LEU A 27 3.75 -44.99 -1.76
N PHE A 28 3.64 -45.54 -0.55
CA PHE A 28 2.82 -44.97 0.51
C PHE A 28 3.36 -43.63 1.01
N ILE A 29 4.67 -43.51 1.21
CA ILE A 29 5.32 -42.25 1.61
C ILE A 29 5.13 -41.19 0.51
N SER A 30 5.36 -41.56 -0.75
CA SER A 30 5.16 -40.65 -1.89
C SER A 30 3.69 -40.20 -2.02
N TRP A 31 2.74 -41.13 -1.90
CA TRP A 31 1.31 -40.80 -1.92
C TRP A 31 0.94 -39.84 -0.79
N ARG A 32 1.45 -40.10 0.42
CA ARG A 32 1.19 -39.25 1.59
C ARG A 32 1.85 -37.88 1.50
N ALA A 33 3.00 -37.76 0.84
CA ALA A 33 3.64 -36.48 0.56
C ALA A 33 2.83 -35.64 -0.44
N ILE A 34 2.22 -36.26 -1.46
CA ILE A 34 1.38 -35.58 -2.45
C ILE A 34 0.05 -35.14 -1.84
N GLU A 35 -0.55 -35.96 -0.97
CA GLU A 35 -1.80 -35.59 -0.28
C GLU A 35 -1.58 -34.57 0.83
N HIS A 36 -0.33 -34.34 1.23
CA HIS A 36 -0.02 -33.31 2.20
C HIS A 36 -0.28 -31.94 1.58
N LYS A 37 -1.48 -31.41 1.85
CA LYS A 37 -1.84 -30.05 1.50
C LYS A 37 -0.92 -29.11 2.28
N ASN A 38 0.01 -28.48 1.59
CA ASN A 38 0.55 -27.22 2.07
C ASN A 38 -0.53 -26.18 1.81
N TRP A 39 -1.17 -25.74 2.90
CA TRP A 39 -1.82 -24.45 2.88
C TRP A 39 -0.69 -23.44 2.96
N ASP A 40 -0.34 -22.86 1.83
CA ASP A 40 0.27 -21.54 1.86
C ASP A 40 -0.78 -20.67 2.56
N ASP A 41 -0.48 -20.18 3.76
CA ASP A 41 -1.26 -19.09 4.33
C ASP A 41 -0.88 -17.90 3.46
N ASP A 42 -1.64 -17.66 2.39
CA ASP A 42 -1.57 -16.49 1.54
C ASP A 42 -2.01 -15.29 2.38
N GLY A 43 -1.14 -14.94 3.33
CA GLY A 43 -1.24 -13.81 4.22
C GLY A 43 -1.34 -12.57 3.35
N TYR A 44 -2.57 -12.11 3.21
CA TYR A 44 -2.96 -10.81 2.68
C TYR A 44 -2.01 -10.33 1.57
N GLY A 45 -2.06 -11.05 0.45
CA GLY A 45 -1.51 -10.58 -0.81
C GLY A 45 -1.92 -9.12 -1.01
N TYR A 46 -0.92 -8.28 -1.21
CA TYR A 46 -1.13 -6.90 -1.59
C TYR A 46 -2.16 -6.88 -2.71
N ILE A 47 -3.14 -5.98 -2.60
CA ILE A 47 -3.85 -5.47 -3.77
C ILE A 47 -2.80 -4.64 -4.52
N ALA A 48 -1.82 -5.30 -5.14
CA ALA A 48 -1.35 -4.82 -6.41
C ALA A 48 -2.60 -4.84 -7.27
N LEU A 49 -2.98 -3.70 -7.81
CA LEU A 49 -3.93 -3.67 -8.91
C LEU A 49 -3.36 -4.65 -9.93
N ASP A 50 -3.97 -5.82 -10.02
CA ASP A 50 -3.73 -6.76 -11.11
C ASP A 50 -4.43 -6.14 -12.32
N VAL A 51 -3.77 -5.12 -12.91
CA VAL A 51 -4.25 -4.38 -14.08
C VAL A 51 -4.30 -5.30 -15.30
N GLU A 52 -3.73 -6.51 -15.23
CA GLU A 52 -3.70 -7.44 -16.36
C GLU A 52 -5.08 -7.95 -16.80
N ASN A 53 -6.16 -7.77 -16.02
CA ASN A 53 -7.48 -8.33 -16.36
C ASN A 53 -8.61 -7.33 -16.66
N ASP A 54 -8.44 -6.01 -16.45
CA ASP A 54 -9.55 -5.03 -16.60
C ASP A 54 -9.44 -4.10 -17.83
N ASP A 55 -8.36 -4.15 -18.63
CA ASP A 55 -8.11 -3.17 -19.72
C ASP A 55 -8.74 -3.52 -21.08
N ASP A 56 -9.46 -4.65 -21.20
CA ASP A 56 -10.08 -5.08 -22.48
C ASP A 56 -11.59 -4.76 -22.58
N GLU A 57 -12.12 -3.84 -21.76
CA GLU A 57 -13.51 -3.39 -21.91
C GLU A 57 -13.61 -2.38 -23.08
N GLU A 58 -14.00 -2.87 -24.27
CA GLU A 58 -14.24 -2.05 -25.47
C GLU A 58 -15.28 -0.95 -25.17
N ILE A 59 -14.81 0.26 -24.89
CA ILE A 59 -15.66 1.44 -24.77
C ILE A 59 -16.44 1.67 -26.07
N PRO A 60 -17.78 1.84 -26.03
CA PRO A 60 -18.56 2.12 -27.22
C PRO A 60 -18.13 3.47 -27.82
N ILE A 61 -17.99 3.53 -29.15
CA ILE A 61 -17.66 4.77 -29.87
C ILE A 61 -18.72 5.83 -29.54
N THR A 62 -18.31 6.87 -28.82
CA THR A 62 -19.20 7.99 -28.48
C THR A 62 -19.47 8.82 -29.72
N GLU A 63 -20.73 8.87 -30.18
CA GLU A 63 -21.16 9.83 -31.19
C GLU A 63 -21.04 11.26 -30.65
N GLN A 64 -20.15 12.04 -31.26
CA GLN A 64 -19.97 13.44 -30.92
C GLN A 64 -21.15 14.24 -31.48
N LEU A 65 -22.11 14.60 -30.62
CA LEU A 65 -23.18 15.54 -30.96
C LEU A 65 -22.52 16.87 -31.38
N LYS A 66 -22.50 17.17 -32.68
CA LYS A 66 -22.12 18.50 -33.20
C LYS A 66 -23.18 19.50 -32.73
N THR A 67 -22.96 20.13 -31.59
CA THR A 67 -23.75 21.29 -31.20
C THR A 67 -23.44 22.44 -32.15
N PRO A 68 -24.45 23.24 -32.55
CA PRO A 68 -24.20 24.43 -33.34
C PRO A 68 -23.26 25.37 -32.57
N PRO A 69 -22.38 26.11 -33.28
CA PRO A 69 -21.44 27.01 -32.63
C PRO A 69 -22.20 28.01 -31.74
N PRO A 70 -21.70 28.27 -30.53
CA PRO A 70 -22.34 29.23 -29.63
C PRO A 70 -22.48 30.59 -30.33
N PRO A 71 -23.57 31.34 -30.06
CA PRO A 71 -23.74 32.67 -30.62
C PRO A 71 -22.54 33.54 -30.26
N PRO A 72 -22.11 34.43 -31.16
CA PRO A 72 -20.96 35.29 -30.93
C PRO A 72 -21.15 36.10 -29.65
N PRO A 73 -20.10 36.24 -28.82
CA PRO A 73 -20.18 37.01 -27.58
C PRO A 73 -20.62 38.44 -27.89
N PRO A 74 -21.41 39.06 -26.99
CA PRO A 74 -21.81 40.46 -27.16
C PRO A 74 -20.56 41.35 -27.28
N PRO A 75 -20.58 42.36 -28.17
CA PRO A 75 -19.45 43.26 -28.36
C PRO A 75 -19.07 43.95 -27.04
N ALA A 76 -17.77 43.99 -26.74
CA ALA A 76 -17.24 44.68 -25.57
C ALA A 76 -17.58 46.18 -25.62
N PRO A 77 -17.88 46.82 -24.47
CA PRO A 77 -18.18 48.25 -24.41
C PRO A 77 -16.97 49.11 -24.80
N GLU A 78 -17.26 50.29 -25.35
CA GLU A 78 -16.30 51.24 -25.91
C GLU A 78 -15.41 51.91 -24.84
N ILE A 79 -14.22 52.28 -25.32
CA ILE A 79 -13.02 52.84 -24.69
C ILE A 79 -13.26 53.96 -23.68
N ILE A 80 -12.51 53.91 -22.57
CA ILE A 80 -12.38 54.97 -21.56
C ILE A 80 -11.41 56.02 -22.10
N GLU A 81 -11.85 57.29 -22.18
CA GLU A 81 -10.98 58.44 -22.47
C GLU A 81 -9.95 58.62 -21.34
N ILE A 82 -8.68 58.54 -21.71
CA ILE A 82 -7.53 58.81 -20.86
C ILE A 82 -7.36 60.33 -20.80
N VAL A 83 -7.43 60.89 -19.59
CA VAL A 83 -7.06 62.27 -19.30
C VAL A 83 -5.53 62.36 -19.36
N GLU A 84 -5.00 63.24 -20.20
CA GLU A 84 -3.58 63.56 -20.28
C GLU A 84 -3.18 64.46 -19.09
N ASP A 85 -2.49 63.87 -18.10
CA ASP A 85 -1.75 64.64 -17.10
C ASP A 85 -0.33 64.89 -17.63
N GLU A 86 -0.11 66.07 -18.23
CA GLU A 86 1.22 66.59 -18.51
C GLU A 86 1.77 67.26 -17.24
N GLU A 87 2.49 66.51 -16.41
CA GLU A 87 3.42 67.11 -15.43
C GLU A 87 4.84 67.14 -16.03
N GLU A 88 5.37 68.36 -16.15
CA GLU A 88 6.71 68.68 -16.62
C GLU A 88 7.75 68.15 -15.62
N ILE A 89 8.51 67.13 -16.01
CA ILE A 89 9.56 66.51 -15.19
C ILE A 89 10.88 67.26 -15.44
N GLU A 90 11.42 67.94 -14.43
CA GLU A 90 12.75 68.54 -14.48
C GLU A 90 13.84 67.45 -14.52
N GLU A 91 14.67 67.47 -15.56
CA GLU A 91 15.78 66.52 -15.74
C GLU A 91 16.87 66.72 -14.66
N THR A 92 16.98 65.77 -13.73
CA THR A 92 18.12 65.70 -12.81
C THR A 92 19.32 65.04 -13.49
N ILE A 93 20.45 65.75 -13.49
CA ILE A 93 21.76 65.28 -13.97
C ILE A 93 22.16 63.99 -13.27
N ILE A 94 22.41 62.94 -14.05
CA ILE A 94 22.86 61.64 -13.56
C ILE A 94 24.39 61.68 -13.45
N GLU A 95 24.92 61.70 -12.23
CA GLU A 95 26.36 61.51 -11.97
C GLU A 95 26.67 60.01 -11.93
N SER A 96 27.56 59.58 -12.82
CA SER A 96 27.99 58.19 -12.96
C SER A 96 28.64 57.69 -11.68
N THR A 97 27.98 56.80 -10.95
CA THR A 97 28.63 56.01 -9.91
C THR A 97 28.95 54.64 -10.51
N GLU A 98 30.17 54.49 -11.05
CA GLU A 98 30.73 53.16 -11.29
C GLU A 98 30.90 52.49 -9.92
N THR A 99 30.11 51.45 -9.66
CA THR A 99 30.27 50.56 -8.51
C THR A 99 30.72 49.21 -9.04
N ASP A 100 31.89 48.79 -8.56
CA ASP A 100 32.57 47.54 -8.89
C ASP A 100 31.66 46.32 -8.76
N GLN A 101 31.73 45.46 -9.77
CA GLN A 101 31.13 44.12 -9.76
C GLN A 101 31.91 43.22 -8.80
N GLU A 102 31.60 43.29 -7.51
CA GLU A 102 31.74 42.12 -6.66
C GLU A 102 30.43 41.33 -6.76
N GLU A 103 30.38 40.47 -7.78
CA GLU A 103 29.34 39.47 -7.96
C GLU A 103 29.50 38.44 -6.83
N ILE A 104 28.89 38.74 -5.68
CA ILE A 104 28.69 37.79 -4.60
C ILE A 104 27.74 36.74 -5.18
N VAL A 105 28.28 35.56 -5.49
CA VAL A 105 27.48 34.38 -5.82
C VAL A 105 26.63 34.09 -4.59
N GLU A 106 25.41 34.63 -4.59
CA GLU A 106 24.38 34.26 -3.64
C GLU A 106 24.11 32.77 -3.89
N GLU A 107 24.62 31.94 -2.99
CA GLU A 107 24.31 30.52 -2.95
C GLU A 107 22.78 30.44 -2.82
N VAL A 108 22.12 30.20 -3.96
CA VAL A 108 20.68 29.93 -4.00
C VAL A 108 20.49 28.73 -3.10
N GLU A 109 20.05 28.99 -1.87
CA GLU A 109 19.59 27.98 -0.95
C GLU A 109 18.42 27.33 -1.67
N VAL A 110 18.69 26.17 -2.29
CA VAL A 110 17.66 25.35 -2.89
C VAL A 110 16.80 24.94 -1.72
N VAL A 111 15.76 25.73 -1.46
CA VAL A 111 14.66 25.34 -0.61
C VAL A 111 14.14 24.09 -1.28
N GLU A 112 14.57 22.93 -0.78
CA GLU A 112 13.95 21.67 -1.09
C GLU A 112 12.51 21.84 -0.63
N GLU A 113 11.66 22.25 -1.56
CA GLU A 113 10.23 22.17 -1.38
C GLU A 113 10.01 20.69 -1.07
N ASP A 114 9.76 20.41 0.21
CA ASP A 114 9.41 19.11 0.75
C ASP A 114 8.06 18.75 0.15
N LEU A 115 8.01 18.54 -1.16
CA LEU A 115 6.88 17.98 -1.86
C LEU A 115 6.61 16.69 -1.14
N ASP A 116 5.50 16.68 -0.42
CA ASP A 116 5.07 15.53 0.34
C ASP A 116 4.64 14.45 -0.67
N LEU A 117 5.64 13.74 -1.18
CA LEU A 117 5.49 12.63 -2.10
C LEU A 117 4.91 11.47 -1.31
N ASP A 118 3.67 11.13 -1.65
CA ASP A 118 3.01 9.93 -1.14
C ASP A 118 3.61 8.74 -1.87
N VAL A 119 4.42 7.95 -1.17
CA VAL A 119 5.04 6.75 -1.72
C VAL A 119 4.19 5.54 -1.32
N PRO A 120 3.60 4.80 -2.29
CA PRO A 120 2.81 3.63 -1.97
C PRO A 120 3.62 2.59 -1.18
N PHE A 121 2.96 1.99 -0.18
CA PHE A 121 3.59 0.97 0.66
C PHE A 121 4.20 -0.18 -0.16
N ALA A 122 3.67 -0.51 -1.35
CA ALA A 122 4.18 -1.59 -2.21
C ALA A 122 5.60 -1.37 -2.75
N ILE A 123 6.01 -0.12 -2.99
CA ILE A 123 7.26 0.21 -3.72
C ILE A 123 8.32 0.83 -2.78
N ILE A 124 7.94 1.19 -1.55
CA ILE A 124 8.85 1.84 -0.61
C ILE A 124 10.05 0.95 -0.22
N GLU A 125 11.23 1.56 -0.13
CA GLU A 125 12.48 0.91 0.27
C GLU A 125 12.46 0.45 1.73
N ASP A 126 12.17 1.36 2.66
CA ASP A 126 12.05 1.07 4.09
C ASP A 126 10.62 1.33 4.57
N VAL A 127 9.92 0.25 4.94
CA VAL A 127 8.55 0.30 5.43
C VAL A 127 8.43 0.97 6.82
N PRO A 128 7.28 1.60 7.12
CA PRO A 128 6.95 2.02 8.48
C PRO A 128 7.08 0.87 9.49
N LEU A 129 7.62 1.16 10.67
CA LEU A 129 7.79 0.14 11.72
C LEU A 129 6.81 0.35 12.86
N PHE A 130 6.01 -0.69 13.11
CA PHE A 130 5.18 -0.75 14.30
C PHE A 130 6.05 -0.90 15.56
N PRO A 131 5.70 -0.28 16.70
CA PRO A 131 6.44 -0.44 17.95
C PRO A 131 6.68 -1.91 18.30
N GLY A 132 7.94 -2.32 18.40
CA GLY A 132 8.35 -3.72 18.63
C GLY A 132 8.84 -4.49 17.41
N CYS A 133 8.78 -3.93 16.20
CA CYS A 133 9.37 -4.52 14.98
C CYS A 133 10.81 -4.04 14.68
N GLU A 134 11.44 -3.27 15.58
CA GLU A 134 12.76 -2.64 15.35
C GLU A 134 13.91 -3.64 15.17
N ARG A 135 13.82 -4.80 15.84
CA ARG A 135 14.90 -5.81 15.90
C ARG A 135 14.84 -6.83 14.76
N VAL A 136 13.88 -6.68 13.84
CA VAL A 136 13.62 -7.61 12.73
C VAL A 136 14.46 -7.23 11.50
N PRO A 137 15.05 -8.20 10.77
CA PRO A 137 15.79 -7.93 9.54
C PRO A 137 14.91 -7.24 8.50
N LYS A 138 15.51 -6.41 7.63
CA LYS A 138 14.76 -5.59 6.66
C LYS A 138 13.76 -6.37 5.82
N SER A 139 14.10 -7.59 5.40
CA SER A 139 13.23 -8.46 4.61
C SER A 139 11.90 -8.79 5.30
N GLN A 140 11.91 -9.00 6.62
CA GLN A 140 10.74 -9.42 7.41
C GLN A 140 10.01 -8.25 8.06
N ARG A 141 10.48 -7.01 7.87
CA ARG A 141 9.84 -5.82 8.48
C ARG A 141 8.42 -5.59 7.95
N ARG A 142 8.19 -5.93 6.68
CA ARG A 142 6.88 -5.82 6.02
C ARG A 142 5.86 -6.73 6.71
N ASP A 143 6.25 -7.99 6.90
CA ASP A 143 5.42 -9.02 7.52
C ASP A 143 5.17 -8.67 9.00
N CYS A 144 6.22 -8.28 9.73
CA CYS A 144 6.08 -7.85 11.13
C CYS A 144 5.12 -6.67 11.28
N PHE A 145 5.18 -5.67 10.38
CA PHE A 145 4.25 -4.55 10.39
C PHE A 145 2.79 -5.02 10.21
N GLN A 146 2.55 -5.87 9.21
CA GLN A 146 1.21 -6.40 8.94
C GLN A 146 0.66 -7.24 10.10
N GLU A 147 1.47 -8.14 10.66
CA GLU A 147 1.11 -8.95 11.82
C GLU A 147 0.73 -8.08 13.02
N LYS A 148 1.51 -7.03 13.30
CA LYS A 148 1.24 -6.14 14.43
C LYS A 148 -0.02 -5.31 14.25
N ILE A 149 -0.28 -4.83 13.03
CA ILE A 149 -1.54 -4.14 12.71
C ILE A 149 -2.72 -5.09 12.91
N GLN A 150 -2.62 -6.33 12.41
CA GLN A 150 -3.67 -7.32 12.59
C GLN A 150 -3.90 -7.67 14.06
N GLN A 151 -2.83 -7.86 14.84
CA GLN A 151 -2.89 -8.08 16.28
C GLN A 151 -3.57 -6.91 17.01
N HIS A 152 -3.26 -5.67 16.62
CA HIS A 152 -3.90 -4.48 17.17
C HIS A 152 -5.39 -4.44 16.84
N ILE A 153 -5.77 -4.77 15.61
CA ILE A 153 -7.17 -4.83 15.18
C ILE A 153 -7.91 -5.86 16.02
N VAL A 154 -7.43 -7.10 16.09
CA VAL A 154 -8.07 -8.18 16.86
C VAL A 154 -8.19 -7.82 18.34
N ARG A 155 -7.16 -7.23 18.94
CA ARG A 155 -7.16 -6.85 20.35
C ARG A 155 -8.17 -5.75 20.67
N ASN A 156 -8.39 -4.82 19.74
CA ASN A 156 -9.30 -3.70 19.93
C ASN A 156 -10.68 -3.93 19.31
N PHE A 157 -10.90 -5.05 18.63
CA PHE A 157 -12.12 -5.35 17.89
C PHE A 157 -13.33 -5.45 18.82
N ARG A 158 -14.37 -4.65 18.58
CA ARG A 158 -15.67 -4.79 19.24
C ARG A 158 -16.77 -4.76 18.18
N TYR A 159 -17.60 -5.79 18.13
CA TYR A 159 -18.73 -5.79 17.22
C TYR A 159 -19.83 -4.81 17.73
N PRO A 160 -20.28 -3.81 16.94
CA PRO A 160 -21.31 -2.89 17.37
C PRO A 160 -22.65 -3.60 17.63
N GLU A 161 -23.28 -3.38 18.79
CA GLU A 161 -24.53 -4.04 19.20
C GLU A 161 -25.64 -3.87 18.16
N ILE A 162 -25.81 -2.65 17.64
CA ILE A 162 -26.77 -2.33 16.58
C ILE A 162 -26.55 -3.20 15.32
N ALA A 163 -25.29 -3.42 14.93
CA ALA A 163 -24.98 -4.25 13.77
C ALA A 163 -25.19 -5.75 14.05
N GLN A 164 -25.04 -6.19 15.31
CA GLN A 164 -25.35 -7.57 15.72
C GLN A 164 -26.86 -7.83 15.68
N GLU A 165 -27.67 -6.92 16.23
CA GLU A 165 -29.14 -7.04 16.27
C GLU A 165 -29.74 -7.06 14.86
N MET A 166 -29.19 -6.26 13.95
CA MET A 166 -29.62 -6.21 12.55
C MET A 166 -29.01 -7.31 11.67
N GLY A 167 -28.15 -8.17 12.21
CA GLY A 167 -27.52 -9.27 11.47
C GLY A 167 -26.55 -8.81 10.37
N ILE A 168 -26.05 -7.58 10.44
CA ILE A 168 -25.25 -6.96 9.37
C ILE A 168 -23.82 -7.47 9.44
N GLN A 169 -23.34 -8.10 8.37
CA GLN A 169 -21.99 -8.62 8.23
C GLN A 169 -21.32 -8.06 6.97
N GLY A 170 -20.00 -8.17 6.89
CA GLY A 170 -19.27 -7.85 5.67
C GLY A 170 -17.85 -7.39 5.91
N ARG A 171 -17.20 -6.94 4.82
CA ARG A 171 -15.83 -6.46 4.83
C ARG A 171 -15.81 -4.94 4.75
N VAL A 172 -15.10 -4.31 5.69
CA VAL A 172 -14.84 -2.87 5.69
C VAL A 172 -13.39 -2.65 5.28
N PHE A 173 -13.18 -1.89 4.22
CA PHE A 173 -11.86 -1.46 3.81
C PHE A 173 -11.53 -0.14 4.48
N VAL A 174 -10.38 -0.08 5.16
CA VAL A 174 -9.90 1.14 5.81
C VAL A 174 -8.60 1.57 5.18
N GLN A 175 -8.59 2.77 4.61
CA GLN A 175 -7.40 3.42 4.08
C GLN A 175 -6.96 4.52 5.04
N PHE A 176 -5.68 4.60 5.35
CA PHE A 176 -5.10 5.66 6.17
C PHE A 176 -3.68 5.96 5.70
N THR A 177 -3.17 7.14 6.04
CA THR A 177 -1.82 7.58 5.68
C THR A 177 -0.95 7.65 6.91
N ILE A 178 0.24 7.09 6.83
CA ILE A 178 1.27 7.19 7.86
C ILE A 178 2.13 8.41 7.49
N GLY A 179 2.12 9.42 8.35
CA GLY A 179 2.84 10.67 8.15
C GLY A 179 4.36 10.54 8.31
N LYS A 180 5.08 11.59 7.90
CA LYS A 180 6.55 11.71 8.08
C LYS A 180 6.96 11.70 9.56
N ASP A 181 6.06 12.08 10.45
CA ASP A 181 6.22 12.08 11.91
C ASP A 181 5.79 10.75 12.56
N GLY A 182 5.29 9.81 11.77
CA GLY A 182 4.76 8.54 12.26
C GLY A 182 3.35 8.62 12.85
N SER A 183 2.68 9.76 12.71
CA SER A 183 1.26 9.89 13.04
C SER A 183 0.39 9.26 11.95
N ILE A 184 -0.86 8.96 12.29
CA ILE A 184 -1.84 8.43 11.33
C ILE A 184 -2.80 9.56 11.00
N SER A 185 -3.01 9.79 9.71
CA SER A 185 -3.89 10.83 9.19
C SER A 185 -4.70 10.32 8.00
N GLY A 186 -5.75 11.06 7.62
CA GLY A 186 -6.53 10.76 6.41
C GLY A 186 -7.22 9.40 6.43
N ILE A 187 -7.80 9.01 7.58
CA ILE A 187 -8.56 7.76 7.72
C ILE A 187 -9.82 7.85 6.84
N ARG A 188 -10.00 6.87 5.96
CA ARG A 188 -11.13 6.71 5.06
C ARG A 188 -11.62 5.27 5.17
N THR A 189 -12.91 5.10 5.46
CA THR A 189 -13.55 3.79 5.58
C THR A 189 -14.56 3.59 4.46
N ARG A 190 -14.62 2.38 3.92
CA ARG A 190 -15.63 1.97 2.95
C ARG A 190 -16.14 0.59 3.33
N GLY A 191 -17.42 0.48 3.67
CA GLY A 191 -18.05 -0.77 4.06
C GLY A 191 -19.55 -0.82 3.74
N PRO A 192 -20.22 -1.91 4.12
CA PRO A 192 -21.64 -2.09 3.86
C PRO A 192 -22.55 -1.27 4.79
N ASP A 193 -22.06 -0.88 5.97
CA ASP A 193 -22.85 -0.15 6.98
C ASP A 193 -21.99 0.85 7.76
N LYS A 194 -22.59 2.01 8.07
CA LYS A 194 -21.92 3.12 8.78
C LYS A 194 -21.48 2.77 10.20
N ASN A 195 -22.14 1.84 10.89
CA ASN A 195 -21.76 1.43 12.24
C ASN A 195 -20.48 0.59 12.22
N LEU A 196 -20.33 -0.27 11.20
CA LEU A 196 -19.10 -1.05 11.01
C LEU A 196 -17.94 -0.13 10.60
N GLU A 197 -18.21 0.87 9.76
CA GLU A 197 -17.24 1.91 9.39
C GLU A 197 -16.76 2.70 10.61
N LYS A 198 -17.67 3.16 11.47
CA LYS A 198 -17.32 3.88 12.72
C LYS A 198 -16.45 3.05 13.66
N GLU A 199 -16.73 1.76 13.77
CA GLU A 199 -15.93 0.88 14.61
C GLU A 199 -14.54 0.64 14.02
N ALA A 200 -14.45 0.47 12.70
CA ALA A 200 -13.18 0.37 11.99
C ALA A 200 -12.34 1.64 12.16
N ASP A 201 -12.95 2.83 12.03
CA ASP A 201 -12.31 4.12 12.29
C ASP A 201 -11.79 4.24 13.73
N ARG A 202 -12.57 3.79 14.72
CA ARG A 202 -12.17 3.77 16.14
C ARG A 202 -10.94 2.91 16.39
N ILE A 203 -10.84 1.74 15.75
CA ILE A 203 -9.71 0.81 15.91
C ILE A 203 -8.43 1.43 15.35
N ILE A 204 -8.51 2.02 14.15
CA ILE A 204 -7.36 2.66 13.48
C ILE A 204 -6.93 3.93 14.22
N SER A 205 -7.87 4.73 14.72
CA SER A 205 -7.57 5.91 15.53
C SER A 205 -6.82 5.62 16.83
N LYS A 206 -6.87 4.37 17.32
CA LYS A 206 -6.16 3.92 18.53
C LYS A 206 -4.77 3.37 18.26
N LEU A 207 -4.34 3.33 17.02
CA LEU A 207 -3.00 2.87 16.69
C LEU A 207 -1.94 3.79 17.34
N PRO A 208 -0.84 3.22 17.87
CA PRO A 208 0.24 4.02 18.41
C PRO A 208 0.98 4.76 17.29
N ARG A 209 1.69 5.83 17.66
CA ARG A 209 2.67 6.45 16.76
C ARG A 209 3.73 5.42 16.38
N MET A 210 4.05 5.36 15.10
CA MET A 210 4.97 4.38 14.52
C MET A 210 6.21 5.06 13.94
N THR A 211 7.23 4.29 13.59
CA THR A 211 8.38 4.87 12.88
C THR A 211 7.99 5.11 11.42
N PRO A 212 8.21 6.31 10.86
CA PRO A 212 7.84 6.63 9.48
C PRO A 212 8.62 5.77 8.48
N GLY A 213 7.99 5.53 7.32
CA GLY A 213 8.66 4.92 6.17
C GLY A 213 9.72 5.86 5.60
N LYS A 214 10.77 5.29 5.01
CA LYS A 214 11.84 6.06 4.38
C LYS A 214 12.03 5.64 2.93
N GLN A 215 12.20 6.64 2.07
CA GLN A 215 12.57 6.47 0.68
C GLN A 215 13.83 7.30 0.42
N ARG A 216 14.90 6.67 -0.08
CA ARG A 216 16.19 7.35 -0.32
C ARG A 216 16.72 8.09 0.92
N GLY A 217 16.49 7.52 2.10
CA GLY A 217 16.88 8.09 3.38
C GLY A 217 15.99 9.21 3.93
N ARG A 218 15.02 9.72 3.16
CA ARG A 218 14.07 10.76 3.60
C ARG A 218 12.77 10.14 4.12
N PRO A 219 12.17 10.66 5.22
CA PRO A 219 10.86 10.20 5.67
C PRO A 219 9.78 10.64 4.66
N VAL A 220 8.90 9.71 4.29
CA VAL A 220 7.83 9.94 3.31
C VAL A 220 6.47 9.55 3.88
N ARG A 221 5.40 10.11 3.32
CA ARG A 221 4.04 9.72 3.67
C ARG A 221 3.69 8.42 2.96
N VAL A 222 3.10 7.48 3.69
CA VAL A 222 2.81 6.13 3.19
C VAL A 222 1.33 5.84 3.35
N PRO A 223 0.54 5.87 2.25
CA PRO A 223 -0.83 5.39 2.28
C PRO A 223 -0.85 3.86 2.42
N PHE A 224 -1.67 3.38 3.35
CA PHE A 224 -1.88 1.96 3.62
C PHE A 224 -3.38 1.65 3.68
N SER A 225 -3.75 0.44 3.25
CA SER A 225 -5.14 -0.03 3.27
C SER A 225 -5.20 -1.39 3.93
N VAL A 226 -6.11 -1.54 4.90
CA VAL A 226 -6.34 -2.79 5.62
C VAL A 226 -7.82 -3.19 5.56
N PRO A 227 -8.14 -4.40 5.14
CA PRO A 227 -9.49 -4.92 5.23
C PRO A 227 -9.78 -5.49 6.61
N ILE A 228 -10.92 -5.09 7.20
CA ILE A 228 -11.45 -5.65 8.45
C ILE A 228 -12.74 -6.41 8.14
N THR A 229 -12.78 -7.69 8.47
CA THR A 229 -13.95 -8.55 8.23
C THR A 229 -14.79 -8.66 9.50
N PHE A 230 -16.06 -8.26 9.41
CA PHE A 230 -17.06 -8.42 10.45
C PHE A 230 -17.94 -9.62 10.10
N LYS A 231 -17.85 -10.66 10.93
CA LYS A 231 -18.65 -11.89 10.81
C LYS A 231 -19.28 -12.19 12.17
N LEU A 232 -20.57 -12.49 12.19
CA LEU A 232 -21.23 -12.98 13.40
C LEU A 232 -20.82 -14.45 13.59
N GLN A 233 -20.51 -14.81 14.84
CA GLN A 233 -20.22 -16.18 15.22
C GLN A 233 -21.50 -17.00 15.31
#